data_AF-A0A6V7LN69-F1
#
_entry.id   AF-A0A6V7LN69-F1
#
_cell.length_a   1.000
_cell.length_b   1.000
_cell.length_c   1.000
_cell.angle_alpha   90.00
_cell.angle_beta   90.00
_cell.angle_gamma   90.00
#
_symmetry.space_group_name_H-M   'P 1'
#
loop_
_entity.id
_entity.type
_entity.pdbx_description
1 polymer ?
#
loop_
_entity_poly.entity_id
_entity_poly.type
_entity_poly.pdbx_seq_one_letter_code
_entity_poly.pdbx_strand_id
1 'polypeptide(L)' 'LLDAIARSLLVSVMNAVAARVVVFNATTDIITAETWLKRTLGSMSEPIKLESETLRVGYRPDPGLPWFENADGGSSSTL' A
#
# COMPACT_ATOMS: atom_id res chain seq x y z
N LEU A 1 -14.26 4.17 1.27
CA LEU A 1 -14.03 3.00 0.38
C LEU A 1 -12.73 2.27 0.73
N LEU A 2 -11.55 2.89 0.62
CA LEU A 2 -10.25 2.24 0.89
C LEU A 2 -10.21 1.58 2.27
N ASP A 3 -10.67 2.26 3.32
CA ASP A 3 -10.71 1.69 4.68
C ASP A 3 -11.59 0.43 4.75
N ALA A 4 -12.69 0.37 4.00
CA ALA A 4 -13.55 -0.81 3.94
C ALA A 4 -12.85 -1.98 3.23
N ILE A 5 -12.10 -1.70 2.16
CA ILE A 5 -11.27 -2.69 1.45
C ILE A 5 -10.19 -3.23 2.40
N ALA A 6 -9.44 -2.35 3.08
CA ALA A 6 -8.39 -2.76 4.01
C ALA A 6 -8.95 -3.58 5.19
N ARG A 7 -10.11 -3.20 5.74
CA ARG A 7 -10.82 -4.01 6.77
C ARG A 7 -11.23 -5.38 6.24
N SER A 8 -11.80 -5.43 5.04
CA SER A 8 -12.20 -6.69 4.42
C SER A 8 -11.01 -7.64 4.22
N LEU A 9 -9.85 -7.12 3.79
CA LEU A 9 -8.62 -7.89 3.66
C LEU A 9 -8.11 -8.43 5.00
N LEU A 10 -8.15 -7.62 6.06
CA LEU A 10 -7.77 -8.04 7.43
C LEU A 10 -8.66 -9.16 7.98
N VAL A 11 -9.95 -9.17 7.63
CA VAL A 11 -10.89 -10.23 8.05
C VAL A 11 -10.75 -11.47 7.19
N SER A 12 -10.48 -11.30 5.89
CA SER A 12 -10.44 -12.40 4.92
C SER A 12 -9.18 -13.26 5.04
N VAL A 13 -8.07 -12.68 5.52
CA VAL A 13 -6.81 -13.40 5.70
C VAL A 13 -6.57 -13.61 7.19
N MET A 14 -6.76 -14.86 7.66
CA MET A 14 -6.76 -15.22 9.08
C MET A 14 -5.52 -14.73 9.86
N ASN A 15 -4.36 -14.73 9.19
CA ASN A 15 -3.07 -14.38 9.79
C ASN A 15 -2.59 -12.97 9.39
N ALA A 16 -3.39 -12.17 8.70
CA ALA A 16 -3.00 -10.82 8.32
C ALA A 16 -2.98 -9.89 9.55
N VAL A 17 -1.81 -9.32 9.83
CA VAL A 17 -1.62 -8.35 10.92
C VAL A 17 -1.86 -6.93 10.46
N ALA A 18 -1.64 -6.65 9.18
CA ALA A 18 -1.86 -5.36 8.58
C ALA A 18 -2.35 -5.53 7.14
N ALA A 19 -3.14 -4.57 6.67
CA ALA A 19 -3.54 -4.46 5.27
C ALA A 19 -3.28 -3.03 4.80
N ARG A 20 -2.61 -2.91 3.66
CA ARG A 20 -2.29 -1.64 3.04
C ARG A 20 -2.88 -1.63 1.63
N VAL A 21 -3.60 -0.56 1.31
CA VAL A 21 -4.18 -0.35 -0.02
C VAL A 21 -3.61 0.95 -0.57
N VAL A 22 -2.91 0.85 -1.70
CA VAL A 22 -2.31 1.99 -2.40
C VAL A 22 -2.98 2.10 -3.76
N VAL A 23 -3.43 3.31 -4.10
CA VAL A 23 -4.02 3.61 -5.39
C VAL A 23 -3.09 4.58 -6.11
N PHE A 24 -2.73 4.27 -7.34
CA PHE A 24 -1.88 5.10 -8.18
C PHE A 24 -2.54 5.35 -9.53
N ASN A 25 -2.14 6.44 -10.17
CA ASN A 25 -2.49 6.72 -11.56
C ASN A 25 -1.58 5.90 -12.47
N ALA A 26 -2.14 5.00 -13.28
CA ALA A 26 -1.37 4.09 -14.13
C ALA A 26 -0.56 4.78 -15.25
N THR A 27 -0.85 6.04 -15.58
CA THR A 27 -0.11 6.81 -16.59
C THR A 27 1.06 7.59 -15.99
N THR A 28 0.94 8.03 -14.73
CA THR A 28 1.94 8.91 -14.09
C THR A 28 2.66 8.28 -12.91
N ASP A 29 2.24 7.08 -12.49
CA ASP A 29 2.67 6.38 -11.29
C ASP A 29 2.51 7.17 -9.98
N ILE A 30 1.71 8.25 -9.99
CA ILE A 30 1.49 9.10 -8.82
C ILE A 30 0.45 8.44 -7.91
N ILE A 31 0.74 8.38 -6.61
CA ILE A 31 -0.21 7.93 -5.59
C ILE A 31 -1.36 8.92 -5.50
N THR A 32 -2.59 8.43 -5.68
CA THR A 32 -3.81 9.24 -5.60
C THR A 32 -4.55 9.03 -4.29
N ALA A 33 -4.41 7.85 -3.67
CA ALA A 33 -4.98 7.56 -2.37
C ALA A 33 -4.23 6.39 -1.69
N GLU A 34 -4.29 6.36 -0.37
CA GLU A 34 -3.67 5.31 0.43
C GLU A 34 -4.47 5.07 1.71
N THR A 35 -4.46 3.84 2.21
CA THR A 35 -4.78 3.55 3.60
C THR A 35 -3.94 2.39 4.11
N TRP A 36 -3.58 2.45 5.38
CA TRP A 36 -2.90 1.37 6.06
C TRP A 36 -3.56 1.10 7.40
N LEU A 37 -4.09 -0.12 7.56
CA LEU A 37 -4.72 -0.56 8.80
C LEU A 37 -3.92 -1.69 9.43
N LYS A 38 -3.80 -1.66 10.75
CA LYS A 38 -3.16 -2.71 11.54
C LYS A 38 -4.13 -3.24 12.59
N ARG A 39 -4.28 -4.56 12.67
CA ARG A 39 -5.01 -5.22 13.75
C ARG A 39 -4.06 -5.53 14.91
N THR A 40 -4.58 -5.49 16.12
CA THR A 40 -3.86 -5.99 17.30
C THR A 40 -4.07 -7.50 17.39
N LEU A 41 -2.97 -8.27 17.39
CA LEU A 41 -3.02 -9.73 17.53
C LEU A 41 -3.63 -10.11 18.88
N GLY A 42 -4.55 -11.09 18.87
CA GLY A 42 -5.25 -11.53 20.08
C GLY A 42 -6.35 -10.58 20.58
N SER A 43 -6.58 -9.46 19.89
CA SER A 43 -7.67 -8.53 20.19
C SER A 43 -8.74 -8.58 19.11
N MET A 44 -10.02 -8.56 19.51
CA MET A 44 -11.17 -8.30 18.62
C MET A 44 -11.43 -6.81 18.42
N SER A 45 -10.53 -5.93 18.89
CA SER A 45 -10.67 -4.49 18.74
C SER A 45 -10.63 -4.06 17.27
N GLU A 46 -11.21 -2.88 17.02
CA GLU A 46 -11.15 -2.24 15.72
C GLU A 46 -9.69 -2.03 15.25
N PRO A 47 -9.37 -2.26 13.97
CA PRO A 47 -8.05 -1.96 13.43
C PRO A 47 -7.72 -0.47 13.54
N ILE A 48 -6.46 -0.17 13.87
CA ILE A 48 -5.97 1.21 13.92
C ILE A 48 -5.42 1.65 12.57
N LYS A 49 -5.57 2.93 12.25
CA LYS A 49 -4.98 3.53 11.05
C LYS A 49 -3.53 3.92 11.33
N LEU A 50 -2.65 3.60 10.40
CA LEU A 50 -1.24 3.97 10.42
C LEU A 50 -0.98 5.05 9.38
N GLU A 51 -0.16 6.02 9.74
CA GLU A 51 0.37 7.00 8.81
C GLU A 51 1.63 6.45 8.13
N SER A 52 1.91 6.92 6.92
CA SER A 52 3.10 6.54 6.18
C SER A 52 4.00 7.73 5.90
N GLU A 53 5.27 7.59 6.27
CA GLU A 53 6.31 8.55 5.90
C GLU A 53 6.86 8.29 4.48
N THR A 54 6.72 7.05 3.99
CA THR A 54 7.30 6.61 2.71
C THR A 54 6.34 6.72 1.53
N LEU A 55 5.02 6.73 1.75
CA LEU A 55 4.02 6.95 0.71
C LEU A 55 3.25 8.22 0.96
N ARG A 56 3.33 9.13 0.00
CA ARG A 56 2.66 10.42 0.05
C ARG A 56 1.76 10.59 -1.17
N VAL A 57 0.49 10.89 -0.92
CA VAL A 57 -0.47 11.24 -1.97
C VAL A 57 0.06 12.46 -2.75
N GLY A 58 0.00 12.38 -4.08
CA GLY A 58 0.53 13.38 -5.01
C GLY A 58 1.99 13.16 -5.43
N TYR A 59 2.65 12.11 -4.92
CA TYR A 59 4.04 11.79 -5.25
C TYR A 59 4.13 10.38 -5.86
N ARG A 60 5.16 10.16 -6.68
CA ARG A 60 5.53 8.82 -7.17
C ARG A 60 6.14 8.03 -5.99
N PRO A 61 5.83 6.74 -5.81
CA PRO A 61 6.49 5.90 -4.81
C PRO A 61 7.99 5.81 -5.10
N ASP A 62 8.79 5.55 -4.05
CA ASP A 62 10.21 5.27 -4.19
C ASP A 62 10.42 3.99 -5.04
N PRO A 63 11.16 4.05 -6.16
CA PRO A 63 11.51 2.88 -6.98
C PRO A 63 12.27 1.77 -6.23
N GLY A 64 12.88 2.07 -5.08
CA GLY A 64 13.51 1.08 -4.21
C GLY A 64 12.52 0.21 -3.43
N LEU A 65 11.22 0.52 -3.45
CA LEU A 65 10.20 -0.28 -2.77
C LEU A 65 9.98 -1.62 -3.50
N PRO A 66 10.01 -2.75 -2.79
CA PRO A 66 10.02 -4.09 -3.41
C PRO A 66 8.72 -4.46 -4.14
N TRP A 67 7.65 -3.67 -3.96
CA TRP A 67 6.35 -3.87 -4.59
C TRP A 67 6.09 -2.89 -5.73
N PHE A 68 6.92 -1.85 -5.88
CA PHE A 68 6.72 -0.81 -6.89
C PHE A 68 7.67 -1.06 -8.06
N GLU A 69 7.09 -1.42 -9.20
CA GLU A 69 7.81 -1.56 -10.46
C GLU A 69 7.45 -0.37 -11.35
N ASN A 70 8.46 0.39 -11.78
CA ASN A 70 8.23 1.45 -12.74
C ASN A 70 7.82 0.84 -14.08
N ALA A 71 6.75 1.35 -14.69
CA ALA A 71 6.35 0.96 -16.04
C ALA A 71 7.43 1.27 -17.12
N ASP A 72 8.45 2.05 -16.75
CA ASP A 72 9.61 2.41 -17.58
C ASP A 72 10.67 1.30 -17.68
N GLY A 73 10.32 0.05 -17.38
CA GLY A 73 11.17 -1.15 -17.47
C GLY A 73 11.59 -1.53 -18.89
N GLY A 74 12.19 -0.60 -19.63
CA GLY A 74 12.95 -0.83 -20.86
C GLY A 74 14.44 -0.88 -20.55
N SER A 75 14.93 -2.08 -20.20
CA SER A 75 16.33 -2.52 -20.34
C SER A 75 17.43 -1.46 -20.29
N SER A 76 17.88 -1.08 -19.09
CA SER A 76 19.27 -0.62 -18.93
C SER A 76 20.18 -1.84 -18.81
N SER A 77 20.44 -2.48 -19.94
CA SER A 77 21.55 -3.42 -20.09
C SER A 77 22.86 -2.69 -19.82
N THR A 78 23.55 -3.13 -18.77
CA THR A 78 24.91 -2.74 -18.38
C THR A 78 25.88 -2.90 -19.56
N LEU A 79 26.59 -1.83 -19.90
CA LEU A 79 27.85 -1.87 -20.67
C LEU A 79 29.02 -2.14 -19.73
#